data_AF-A0A218L9W0-F1
#
_entry.id   AF-A0A218L9W0-F1
#
_cell.length_a   1.000
_cell.length_b   1.000
_cell.length_c   1.000
_cell.angle_alpha   90.00
_cell.angle_beta   90.00
_cell.angle_gamma   90.00
#
_symmetry.space_group_name_H-M   'P 1'
#
loop_
_entity.id
_entity.type
_entity.pdbx_description
1 polymer ?
#
loop_
_entity_poly.entity_id
_entity_poly.type
_entity_poly.pdbx_seq_one_letter_code
_entity_poly.pdbx_strand_id
1 'polypeptide(L)' 'MPLERSEVIRAVIVRTCKEFKCEDGIIIRYDDNAAVIIDQKGNPKGTRVFGAIAEELRELNFTKIVSLAPEV' A
#
# COMPACT_ATOMS: atom_id res chain seq x y z
N MET A 1 14.71 -6.75 12.30
CA MET A 1 15.73 -5.69 12.24
C MET A 1 15.04 -4.36 12.41
N PRO A 2 15.48 -3.51 13.34
CA PRO A 2 14.95 -2.15 13.48
C PRO A 2 15.30 -1.33 12.23
N LEU A 3 14.37 -0.49 11.78
CA LEU A 3 14.62 0.48 10.70
C LEU A 3 15.46 1.63 11.28
N GLU A 4 16.57 1.95 10.63
CA GLU A 4 17.42 3.07 11.02
C GLU A 4 16.96 4.37 10.36
N ARG A 5 17.18 5.50 11.03
CA ARG A 5 16.87 6.81 10.44
C ARG A 5 17.80 7.04 9.25
N SER A 6 17.22 7.48 8.13
CA SER A 6 17.93 7.69 6.84
C SER A 6 18.27 6.43 6.04
N GLU A 7 17.70 5.26 6.37
CA GLU A 7 17.82 4.07 5.51
C GLU A 7 17.00 4.23 4.21
N VAL A 8 17.60 3.88 3.07
CA VAL A 8 16.90 3.84 1.78
C VAL A 8 16.13 2.52 1.67
N ILE A 9 14.81 2.61 1.71
CA ILE A 9 13.90 1.46 1.67
C ILE A 9 12.93 1.56 0.49
N ARG A 10 12.42 0.41 0.05
CA ARG A 10 11.32 0.34 -0.92
C ARG A 10 9.98 0.38 -0.20
N ALA A 11 9.04 1.12 -0.75
CA ALA A 11 7.68 1.20 -0.25
C ALA A 11 6.68 1.22 -1.40
N VAL A 12 5.49 0.69 -1.14
CA VAL A 12 4.34 0.73 -2.05
C VAL A 12 3.36 1.74 -1.51
N ILE A 13 2.92 2.67 -2.36
CA ILE A 13 1.89 3.64 -1.99
C ILE A 13 0.55 2.91 -1.97
N VAL A 14 -0.16 3.01 -0.86
CA VAL A 14 -1.47 2.34 -0.65
C VAL A 14 -2.64 3.32 -0.67
N ARG A 15 -2.39 4.59 -0.32
CA ARG A 15 -3.38 5.67 -0.39
C ARG A 15 -2.76 6.93 -0.95
N THR A 16 -3.55 7.63 -1.75
CA THR A 16 -3.16 8.87 -2.42
C THR A 16 -4.29 9.88 -2.39
N CYS A 17 -3.97 11.13 -2.02
CA CYS A 17 -4.89 12.26 -2.14
C CYS A 17 -5.16 12.65 -3.60
N LYS A 18 -4.25 12.24 -4.50
CA LYS A 18 -4.42 12.41 -5.93
C LYS A 18 -5.38 11.36 -6.46
N GLU A 19 -6.24 11.81 -7.36
CA GLU A 19 -7.25 11.02 -8.06
C GLU A 19 -6.58 9.88 -8.82
N PHE A 20 -6.97 8.65 -8.50
CA PHE A 20 -6.62 7.47 -9.26
C PHE A 20 -7.82 7.07 -10.12
N LYS A 21 -7.61 6.99 -11.44
CA LYS A 21 -8.62 6.50 -12.38
C LYS A 21 -8.37 5.02 -12.61
N CYS A 22 -9.31 4.20 -12.16
CA CYS A 22 -9.29 2.77 -12.41
C CYS A 22 -9.72 2.48 -13.85
N GLU A 23 -9.35 1.30 -14.38
CA GLU A 23 -9.68 0.90 -15.76
C GLU A 23 -11.20 0.75 -15.96
N ASP A 24 -11.95 0.47 -14.89
CA ASP A 24 -13.41 0.40 -14.87
C ASP A 24 -14.08 1.80 -14.90
N GLY A 25 -13.30 2.88 -14.93
CA GLY A 25 -13.78 4.27 -14.99
C GLY A 25 -14.11 4.89 -13.63
N ILE A 26 -13.97 4.12 -12.54
CA ILE A 26 -14.13 4.59 -11.17
C ILE A 26 -12.95 5.50 -10.79
N ILE A 27 -13.25 6.58 -10.06
CA ILE A 27 -12.26 7.50 -9.53
C ILE A 27 -12.16 7.32 -8.02
N ILE A 28 -10.97 6.92 -7.54
CA ILE A 28 -10.69 6.76 -6.12
C ILE A 28 -9.80 7.92 -5.65
N ARG A 29 -10.17 8.51 -4.52
CA ARG A 29 -9.41 9.55 -3.82
C ARG A 29 -9.48 9.30 -2.32
N TYR A 30 -8.34 9.39 -1.65
CA TYR A 30 -8.24 9.32 -0.20
C TYR A 30 -7.99 10.71 0.40
N ASP A 31 -8.28 10.88 1.69
CA ASP A 31 -7.96 12.12 2.41
C ASP A 31 -6.45 12.27 2.69
N ASP A 32 -5.73 11.16 2.88
CA ASP A 32 -4.31 11.14 3.23
C ASP A 32 -3.46 10.26 2.30
N ASN A 33 -2.15 10.53 2.30
CA ASN A 33 -1.16 9.70 1.58
C ASN A 33 -0.52 8.71 2.55
N ALA A 34 -0.54 7.42 2.20
CA ALA A 34 0.06 6.36 3.01
C ALA A 34 0.85 5.38 2.14
N ALA A 35 1.90 4.80 2.72
CA ALA A 35 2.73 3.80 2.06
C ALA A 35 3.12 2.66 3.01
N VAL A 36 3.28 1.47 2.46
CA VAL A 36 3.70 0.26 3.17
C VAL A 36 5.10 -0.12 2.73
N ILE A 37 5.97 -0.36 3.72
CA ILE A 37 7.37 -0.74 3.49
C ILE A 37 7.42 -2.20 3.02
N ILE A 38 8.14 -2.42 1.92
CA ILE A 38 8.31 -3.74 1.30
C ILE A 38 9.78 -4.13 1.19
N ASP A 39 10.00 -5.44 1.09
CA ASP A 39 11.28 -6.03 0.73
C ASP A 39 11.49 -6.06 -0.80
N GLN A 40 12.69 -6.42 -1.25
CA GLN A 40 12.99 -6.56 -2.69
C GLN A 40 12.09 -7.59 -3.39
N LYS A 41 11.57 -8.57 -2.65
CA LYS A 41 10.63 -9.58 -3.14
C LYS A 41 9.16 -9.13 -3.13
N GLY A 42 8.87 -7.87 -2.81
CA GLY A 42 7.50 -7.32 -2.76
C GLY A 42 6.69 -7.74 -1.53
N ASN A 43 7.33 -8.37 -0.53
CA ASN A 43 6.66 -8.75 0.71
C ASN A 43 6.67 -7.59 1.70
N PRO A 44 5.58 -7.34 2.46
CA PRO A 44 5.58 -6.31 3.49
C PRO A 44 6.58 -6.67 4.59
N LYS A 45 7.37 -5.69 5.03
CA LYS A 45 8.28 -5.84 6.19
C LYS A 45 7.52 -5.80 7.52
N GLY A 46 6.35 -5.16 7.54
CA GLY A 46 5.47 -5.08 8.70
C GLY A 46 4.49 -6.25 8.79
N THR A 47 3.94 -6.47 9.99
CA THR A 47 2.94 -7.52 10.26
C THR A 47 1.51 -7.02 10.28
N ARG A 48 1.28 -5.70 10.26
CA ARG A 48 -0.05 -5.08 10.29
C ARG A 48 -0.10 -3.86 9.38
N VAL A 49 -1.22 -3.68 8.68
CA VAL A 49 -1.56 -2.47 7.91
C VAL A 49 -2.68 -1.74 8.64
N PHE A 50 -2.63 -0.41 8.66
CA PHE A 50 -3.63 0.42 9.31
C PHE A 50 -4.38 1.23 8.26
N GLY A 51 -5.70 1.32 8.44
CA GLY A 51 -6.59 2.05 7.55
C GLY A 51 -7.06 1.23 6.35
N ALA A 52 -8.03 1.80 5.63
CA ALA A 52 -8.53 1.27 4.37
C ALA A 52 -7.43 1.35 3.29
N ILE A 53 -7.46 0.41 2.36
CA ILE A 53 -6.51 0.33 1.25
C ILE A 53 -7.26 0.16 -0.07
N ALA A 54 -6.59 0.47 -1.17
CA ALA A 54 -7.14 0.27 -2.51
C ALA A 54 -7.20 -1.22 -2.87
N GLU A 55 -8.32 -1.70 -3.43
CA GLU A 55 -8.48 -3.10 -3.87
C GLU A 55 -7.57 -3.41 -5.07
N GLU A 56 -7.19 -2.40 -5.85
CA GLU A 56 -6.29 -2.46 -7.00
C GLU A 56 -4.91 -3.03 -6.67
N LEU A 57 -4.50 -2.99 -5.40
CA LEU A 57 -3.28 -3.64 -4.94
C LEU A 57 -3.29 -5.16 -5.17
N ARG A 58 -4.47 -5.80 -5.31
CA ARG A 58 -4.58 -7.21 -5.70
C ARG A 58 -4.09 -7.45 -7.12
N GLU A 59 -4.46 -6.59 -8.07
CA GLU A 59 -4.09 -6.72 -9.48
C GLU A 59 -2.58 -6.50 -9.69
N LEU A 60 -1.99 -5.66 -8.85
CA LEU A 60 -0.56 -5.36 -8.85
C LEU A 60 0.30 -6.41 -8.11
N ASN A 61 -0.24 -7.59 -7.81
CA ASN A 61 0.43 -8.70 -7.11
C ASN A 61 0.82 -8.42 -5.64
N PHE A 62 0.21 -7.44 -4.98
CA PHE A 62 0.46 -7.14 -3.56
C PHE A 62 -0.58 -7.81 -2.63
N THR A 63 -0.98 -9.04 -2.95
CA THR A 63 -2.02 -9.80 -2.23
C THR A 63 -1.75 -9.93 -0.72
N LYS A 64 -0.48 -10.04 -0.33
CA LYS A 64 -0.09 -10.12 1.09
C LYS A 64 -0.38 -8.84 1.87
N ILE A 65 -0.28 -7.67 1.23
CA ILE A 65 -0.62 -6.39 1.85
C ILE A 65 -2.13 -6.33 2.06
N VAL A 66 -2.89 -6.74 1.03
CA VAL A 66 -4.35 -6.76 1.08
C VAL A 66 -4.87 -7.72 2.16
N SER A 67 -4.25 -8.88 2.31
CA SER A 67 -4.63 -9.85 3.34
C SER A 67 -4.35 -9.38 4.78
N LEU A 68 -3.47 -8.39 4.97
CA LEU A 68 -3.12 -7.86 6.29
C LEU A 68 -3.93 -6.61 6.65
N ALA A 69 -4.69 -6.07 5.70
CA ALA A 69 -5.54 -4.92 5.91
C ALA A 69 -6.88 -5.33 6.52
N PRO A 70 -7.42 -4.56 7.48
CA PRO A 70 -8.72 -4.82 8.08
C PRO A 70 -9.88 -4.49 7.15
N GLU A 71 -9.71 -3.50 6.25
CA GLU A 71 -10.74 -3.00 5.33
C GLU A 71 -10.11 -2.76 3.95
N VAL A 72 -10.84 -3.11 2.90
CA VAL A 72 -10.49 -2.98 1.47
C VAL A 72 -11.62 -2.22 0.79
#